data_AF-A0A246IUD9-F1
#
_entry.id   AF-A0A246IUD9-F1
#
_cell.length_a   1.000
_cell.length_b   1.000
_cell.length_c   1.000
_cell.angle_alpha   90.00
_cell.angle_beta   90.00
_cell.angle_gamma   90.00
#
_symmetry.space_group_name_H-M   'P 1'
#
loop_
_entity.id
_entity.type
_entity.pdbx_description
1 polymer ?
#
loop_
_entity_poly.entity_id
_entity_poly.type
_entity_poly.pdbx_seq_one_letter_code
_entity_poly.pdbx_strand_id
1 'polypeptide(L)'
;MAARETIRVVVCPLCGGGADMRLSGNGLAYLAMDCCKAQLFTRGPESDELCRDLPDVPAQPLPAPPPQIAPVAALQLPPAPATTPPIPKAPAPAPAPAKPRMGWGAFPNA
;
A
#
# COMPACT_ATOMS: atom_id res chain seq x y z
N MET A 1 1.01 -6.56 18.03
CA MET A 1 0.72 -5.12 18.09
C MET A 1 -0.73 -4.96 17.67
N ALA A 2 -1.60 -4.48 18.57
CA ALA A 2 -3.05 -4.47 18.37
C ALA A 2 -3.44 -3.70 17.11
N ALA A 3 -4.43 -4.22 16.38
CA ALA A 3 -4.99 -3.60 15.18
C ALA A 3 -5.43 -2.18 15.52
N ARG A 4 -4.75 -1.20 14.92
CA ARG A 4 -5.07 0.23 15.05
C ARG A 4 -6.33 0.47 14.25
N GLU A 5 -7.46 0.51 14.94
CA GLU A 5 -8.77 0.76 14.33
C GLU A 5 -8.79 2.16 13.72
N THR A 6 -9.10 2.23 12.42
CA THR A 6 -9.27 3.48 11.70
C THR A 6 -10.68 3.99 11.97
N ILE A 7 -10.78 5.20 12.51
CA ILE A 7 -12.06 5.82 12.87
C ILE A 7 -12.70 6.46 11.63
N ARG A 8 -11.90 7.23 10.89
CA ARG A 8 -12.37 8.05 9.77
C ARG A 8 -11.23 8.42 8.83
N VAL A 9 -11.59 8.80 7.61
CA VAL A 9 -10.66 9.31 6.59
C VAL A 9 -10.84 10.81 6.47
N VAL A 10 -9.78 11.56 6.75
CA VAL A 10 -9.76 13.02 6.79
C VAL A 10 -8.75 13.60 5.81
N VAL A 11 -8.90 14.88 5.53
CA VAL A 11 -7.95 15.60 4.67
C VAL A 11 -6.65 15.84 5.44
N CYS A 12 -5.53 15.53 4.80
CA CYS A 12 -4.20 15.78 5.33
C CYS A 12 -3.94 17.29 5.44
N PRO A 13 -3.64 17.82 6.63
CA PRO A 13 -3.39 19.25 6.83
C PRO A 13 -2.10 19.76 6.18
N LEU A 14 -1.17 18.86 5.81
CA LEU A 14 0.10 19.25 5.20
C LEU A 14 0.01 19.41 3.67
N CYS A 15 -0.74 18.51 3.02
CA CYS A 15 -0.70 18.34 1.56
C CYS A 15 -2.09 18.45 0.90
N GLY A 16 -3.19 18.45 1.68
CA GLY A 16 -4.57 18.40 1.16
C GLY A 16 -5.04 17.03 0.62
N GLY A 17 -4.23 15.98 0.78
CA GLY A 17 -4.53 14.61 0.34
C GLY A 17 -5.30 13.80 1.38
N GLY A 18 -5.37 12.47 1.22
CA GLY A 18 -6.03 11.58 2.18
C GLY A 18 -5.16 11.23 3.40
N ALA A 19 -5.79 11.16 4.56
CA ALA A 19 -5.20 10.67 5.81
C ALA A 19 -6.20 9.81 6.58
N ASP A 20 -5.70 8.71 7.16
CA ASP A 20 -6.45 7.87 8.08
C ASP A 20 -6.29 8.39 9.50
N MET A 21 -7.40 8.74 10.16
CA MET A 21 -7.41 9.00 11.59
C MET A 21 -7.60 7.69 12.35
N ARG A 22 -6.66 7.37 13.24
CA ARG A 22 -6.61 6.11 13.99
C ARG A 22 -6.49 6.37 15.49
N LEU A 23 -6.96 5.43 16.30
CA LEU A 23 -6.76 5.48 17.75
C LEU A 23 -5.46 4.78 18.15
N SER A 24 -4.68 5.46 18.98
CA SER A 24 -3.56 4.87 19.70
C SER A 24 -4.07 4.06 20.90
N GLY A 25 -3.26 3.12 21.40
CA GLY A 25 -3.59 2.34 22.60
C GLY A 25 -3.77 3.18 23.87
N ASN A 26 -3.30 4.42 23.86
CA ASN A 26 -3.47 5.38 24.95
C ASN A 26 -4.77 6.19 24.83
N GLY A 27 -5.66 5.88 23.86
CA GLY A 27 -6.92 6.60 23.63
C GLY A 27 -6.78 7.94 22.89
N LEU A 28 -5.58 8.28 22.43
CA LEU A 28 -5.30 9.49 21.64
C LEU A 28 -5.42 9.22 20.15
N ALA A 29 -6.03 10.15 19.41
CA ALA A 29 -6.09 10.06 17.96
C ALA A 29 -4.73 10.39 17.34
N TYR A 30 -4.38 9.73 16.25
CA TYR A 30 -3.24 10.09 15.44
C TYR A 30 -3.61 9.97 13.96
N LEU A 31 -2.97 10.78 13.13
CA LEU A 31 -3.20 10.79 11.69
C LEU A 31 -2.08 10.04 11.01
N ALA A 32 -2.43 9.02 10.23
CA ALA A 32 -1.54 8.36 9.31
C ALA A 32 -1.83 8.88 7.90
N MET A 33 -0.92 9.69 7.36
CA MET A 33 -1.14 10.34 6.06
C MET A 33 -0.64 9.45 4.93
N ASP A 34 -1.51 9.19 3.96
CA ASP A 34 -1.13 8.37 2.81
C ASP A 34 -0.40 9.15 1.73
N CYS A 35 -0.65 10.47 1.62
CA CYS A 35 -0.04 11.34 0.62
C CYS A 35 1.46 11.58 0.86
N CYS A 36 1.82 11.98 2.08
CA CYS A 36 3.17 12.43 2.43
C CYS A 36 3.90 11.44 3.33
N LYS A 37 3.27 10.31 3.67
CA LYS A 37 3.80 9.26 4.55
C LYS A 37 4.25 9.76 5.93
N ALA A 38 3.77 10.92 6.34
CA ALA A 38 3.97 11.45 7.69
C ALA A 38 2.93 10.86 8.65
N GLN A 39 3.30 10.84 9.93
CA GLN A 39 2.40 10.47 11.03
C GLN A 39 2.36 11.61 12.03
N LEU A 40 1.17 12.15 12.31
CA LEU A 40 0.97 13.16 13.35
C LEU A 40 0.36 12.50 14.58
N PHE A 41 1.07 12.59 15.69
CA PHE A 41 0.59 12.11 16.99
C PHE A 41 0.11 13.29 17.83
N THR A 42 -1.12 13.20 18.32
CA THR A 42 -1.63 14.14 19.31
C THR A 42 -0.93 13.89 20.65
N ARG A 43 -0.71 14.95 21.42
CA ARG A 43 -0.01 14.90 22.72
C ARG A 43 -0.91 15.23 23.90
N GLY A 44 -2.09 15.78 23.64
CA GLY A 44 -3.03 16.22 24.66
C GLY A 44 -4.42 16.51 24.08
N PRO A 45 -5.38 16.89 24.94
CA PRO A 45 -6.78 17.06 24.56
C PRO A 45 -6.96 18.14 23.48
N GLU A 46 -6.25 19.26 23.58
CA GLU A 46 -6.32 20.34 22.59
C GLU A 46 -5.92 19.87 21.19
N SER A 47 -4.83 19.09 21.09
CA SER A 47 -4.39 18.54 19.80
C SER A 47 -5.31 17.44 19.27
N ASP A 48 -6.02 16.73 20.16
CA ASP A 48 -7.01 15.72 19.79
C ASP A 48 -8.26 16.37 19.21
N GLU A 49 -8.75 17.44 19.83
CA GLU A 49 -9.86 18.26 19.32
C GLU A 49 -9.54 18.83 17.94
N LEU A 50 -8.35 19.42 17.75
CA LEU A 50 -7.92 19.91 16.43
C LEU A 50 -7.85 18.79 15.37
N CYS A 51 -7.45 17.58 15.76
CA CYS A 51 -7.46 16.44 14.84
C CYS A 51 -8.88 15.96 14.52
N ARG A 52 -9.84 16.13 15.45
CA ARG A 52 -11.26 15.82 15.28
C ARG A 52 -12.03 16.85 14.46
N ASP A 53 -11.58 18.10 14.44
CA ASP A 53 -12.18 19.15 13.62
C ASP A 53 -11.70 19.15 12.16
N LEU A 54 -10.74 18.29 11.80
CA LEU A 54 -10.32 18.15 10.41
C LEU A 54 -11.48 17.68 9.52
N PRO A 55 -11.64 18.27 8.32
CA PRO A 55 -12.70 17.90 7.39
C PRO A 55 -12.51 16.48 6.86
N ASP A 56 -13.62 15.76 6.72
CA ASP A 56 -13.64 14.44 6.12
C ASP A 56 -13.34 14.52 4.62
N VAL A 57 -12.68 13.48 4.08
CA VAL A 57 -12.54 13.36 2.62
C VAL A 57 -13.91 13.01 2.06
N PRO A 58 -14.48 13.82 1.14
CA PRO A 58 -15.74 13.46 0.51
C PRO A 58 -15.56 12.11 -0.17
N ALA A 59 -16.40 11.15 0.19
CA ALA A 59 -16.38 9.83 -0.42
C ALA A 59 -16.46 9.99 -1.94
N GLN A 60 -15.35 9.69 -2.63
CA GLN A 60 -15.35 9.62 -4.09
C GLN A 60 -16.42 8.60 -4.50
N PRO A 61 -17.37 8.95 -5.38
CA PRO A 61 -18.37 8.01 -5.84
C PRO A 61 -17.66 6.80 -6.45
N LEU A 62 -17.97 5.61 -5.94
CA LEU A 62 -17.41 4.35 -6.42
C LEU A 62 -17.58 4.26 -7.95
N PRO A 63 -16.53 3.89 -8.71
CA PRO A 63 -16.68 3.65 -10.14
C PRO A 63 -17.72 2.55 -10.35
N ALA A 64 -18.68 2.81 -11.24
CA ALA A 64 -19.77 1.91 -11.56
C ALA A 64 -19.25 0.50 -11.90
N PRO A 65 -19.94 -0.57 -11.46
CA PRO A 65 -19.52 -1.94 -11.75
C PRO A 65 -19.40 -2.15 -13.26
N PRO A 66 -18.34 -2.85 -13.73
CA PRO A 66 -18.19 -3.14 -15.15
C PRO A 66 -19.38 -4.00 -15.63
N PRO A 67 -19.86 -3.81 -16.88
CA PRO A 67 -20.95 -4.60 -17.43
C PRO A 67 -20.56 -6.09 -17.41
N GLN A 68 -21.40 -6.91 -16.78
CA GLN A 68 -21.26 -8.37 -16.78
C GLN A 68 -21.40 -8.87 -18.21
N ILE A 69 -20.28 -9.20 -18.85
CA ILE A 69 -20.29 -9.90 -20.14
C ILE A 69 -20.74 -11.33 -19.84
N ALA A 70 -21.92 -11.70 -20.36
CA ALA A 70 -22.43 -13.07 -20.29
C ALA A 70 -21.43 -14.05 -20.93
N PRO A 71 -21.22 -15.24 -20.36
CA PRO A 71 -20.30 -16.22 -20.92
C PRO A 71 -20.81 -16.67 -22.29
N VAL A 72 -20.03 -16.37 -23.34
CA VAL A 72 -20.25 -16.90 -24.69
C VAL A 72 -20.00 -18.41 -24.61
N ALA A 73 -21.04 -19.19 -24.90
CA ALA A 73 -20.95 -20.64 -25.01
C ALA A 73 -19.82 -21.02 -25.97
N ALA A 74 -18.85 -21.79 -25.45
CA ALA A 74 -17.73 -22.29 -26.23
C ALA A 74 -18.26 -23.21 -27.34
N LEU A 75 -18.20 -22.73 -28.58
CA LEU A 75 -18.35 -23.58 -29.77
C LEU A 75 -17.15 -24.54 -29.79
N GLN A 76 -17.41 -25.82 -29.54
CA GLN A 76 -16.41 -26.89 -29.68
C GLN A 76 -15.95 -26.98 -31.13
N LEU A 77 -14.69 -26.67 -31.40
CA LEU A 77 -13.98 -27.05 -32.62
C LEU A 77 -13.24 -28.39 -32.40
N PRO A 78 -13.25 -29.31 -33.37
CA PRO A 78 -12.62 -30.63 -33.25
C PRO A 78 -11.07 -30.53 -33.19
N PRO A 79 -10.39 -31.47 -32.50
CA PRO A 79 -8.97 -31.40 -32.26
C PRO A 79 -8.17 -31.69 -33.54
N ALA A 80 -7.32 -30.74 -33.94
CA ALA A 80 -6.25 -30.98 -34.92
C ALA A 80 -5.04 -31.60 -34.19
N PRO A 81 -4.44 -32.68 -34.70
CA PRO A 81 -3.22 -33.22 -34.11
C PRO A 81 -1.97 -32.55 -34.69
N ALA A 82 -0.96 -32.46 -33.83
CA ALA A 82 0.46 -32.73 -34.08
C ALA A 82 1.46 -31.58 -33.81
N THR A 83 2.43 -31.97 -32.98
CA THR A 83 3.88 -31.69 -33.09
C THR A 83 4.37 -30.28 -32.79
N THR A 84 4.95 -30.13 -31.59
CA THR A 84 6.02 -29.16 -31.30
C THR A 84 7.20 -29.83 -30.59
N PRO A 85 8.45 -29.57 -31.02
CA PRO A 85 9.67 -30.22 -30.52
C PRO A 85 10.08 -29.75 -29.11
N PRO A 86 10.94 -30.49 -28.39
CA PRO A 86 11.33 -30.15 -27.02
C PRO A 86 12.17 -28.87 -26.96
N ILE A 87 11.75 -27.93 -26.11
CA ILE A 87 12.47 -26.71 -25.76
C ILE A 87 13.71 -27.09 -24.93
N PRO A 88 14.94 -26.72 -25.33
CA PRO A 88 16.12 -26.92 -24.48
C PRO A 88 16.03 -26.03 -23.24
N LYS A 89 16.14 -26.63 -22.04
CA LYS A 89 16.25 -25.90 -20.77
C LYS A 89 17.53 -25.05 -20.77
N ALA A 90 17.40 -23.73 -20.73
CA ALA A 90 18.50 -22.83 -20.47
C ALA A 90 19.05 -23.06 -19.05
N PRO A 91 20.37 -23.11 -18.83
CA PRO A 91 20.95 -23.24 -17.51
C PRO A 91 20.73 -21.96 -16.68
N ALA A 92 20.40 -22.14 -15.41
CA ALA A 92 20.19 -21.05 -14.46
C ALA A 92 21.46 -20.19 -14.31
N PRO A 93 21.34 -18.85 -14.26
CA PRO A 93 22.49 -17.99 -14.00
C PRO A 93 22.97 -18.19 -12.56
N ALA A 94 24.29 -18.34 -12.40
CA ALA A 94 24.95 -18.45 -11.10
C ALA A 94 24.67 -17.20 -10.23
N PRO A 95 24.54 -17.36 -8.90
CA PRO A 95 24.33 -16.23 -8.00
C PRO A 95 25.53 -15.28 -8.02
N ALA A 96 25.26 -13.98 -8.09
CA ALA A 96 26.27 -12.94 -8.05
C ALA A 96 27.08 -12.99 -6.74
N PRO A 97 28.39 -12.69 -6.78
CA PRO A 97 29.21 -12.65 -5.58
C PRO A 97 28.73 -11.56 -4.62
N ALA A 98 28.53 -11.93 -3.36
CA ALA A 98 28.14 -11.02 -2.29
C ALA A 98 29.19 -9.91 -2.13
N LYS A 99 28.76 -8.66 -2.26
CA LYS A 99 29.62 -7.51 -1.93
C LYS A 99 29.98 -7.59 -0.45
N PRO A 100 31.27 -7.48 -0.08
CA PRO A 100 31.65 -7.43 1.32
C PRO A 100 30.96 -6.23 1.97
N ARG A 101 30.26 -6.51 3.08
CA ARG A 101 29.62 -5.51 3.93
C ARG A 101 30.72 -4.61 4.49
N MET A 102 30.92 -3.44 3.89
CA MET A 102 31.78 -2.41 4.48
C MET A 102 31.19 -2.05 5.84
N GLY A 103 31.92 -2.42 6.90
CA GLY A 103 31.54 -2.16 8.27
C GLY A 103 31.47 -0.66 8.52
N TRP A 104 30.53 -0.26 9.39
CA TRP A 104 30.31 1.08 9.91
C TRP A 104 31.47 1.56 10.82
N GLY A 105 32.70 1.44 10.36
CA GLY A 105 33.93 1.82 11.08
C GLY A 105 35.01 2.44 10.19
N ALA A 106 34.70 2.73 8.91
CA ALA A 106 35.64 3.29 7.95
C ALA A 106 35.44 4.80 7.69
N PHE A 107 34.82 5.52 8.63
CA PHE A 107 34.81 6.99 8.58
C PHE A 107 35.88 7.51 9.54
N PRO A 108 37.03 8.02 9.04
CA PRO A 108 37.92 8.80 9.86
C PRO A 108 37.16 10.05 10.32
N ASN A 109 37.10 10.22 11.64
CA ASN A 109 36.62 11.42 12.30
C ASN A 109 37.34 12.63 11.68
N ALA A 110 36.57 13.52 11.03
CA ALA A 110 37.01 14.81 10.54
C ALA A 110 36.12 15.88 11.17
#